data_AF-A0A1Y4SEE6-F1
#
_entry.id   AF-A0A1Y4SEE6-F1
#
_cell.length_a   1.000
_cell.length_b   1.000
_cell.length_c   1.000
_cell.angle_alpha   90.00
_cell.angle_beta   90.00
_cell.angle_gamma   90.00
#
_symmetry.space_group_name_H-M   'P 1'
#
loop_
_entity.id
_entity.type
_entity.pdbx_description
1 polymer ?
#
loop_
_entity_poly.entity_id
_entity_poly.type
_entity_poly.pdbx_seq_one_letter_code
_entity_poly.pdbx_strand_id
1 'polypeptide(L)'
;MAVILGRLRNCWCFRSIRKKEEIQLIYITGDCHGDYRRFSTEIFPEQKKMTREDFVIVCGDFGYWDRSPEQEWWRKWLAEKPFTLLWVDGNHENYDMLAELPVEEWHGGKVQYIGENVIHLMRGQVYELEGCRLFAFGGARSHDIHDGILDPDEPDFKERYQALRRAGAWFRVNHVSWWKEEMPNAEEFEEGRKNLERAGWQVDFIVTHCTASSTQALAGGLLYHPDALTDYLEEIRQKCQYQRWFFGHYHDDRNVTERDLMLYEQIIRIR
;
A
#
# COMPACT_ATOMS: atom_id res chain seq x y z
N MET A 1 -22.77 -71.95 -33.37
CA MET A 1 -21.82 -71.57 -32.30
C MET A 1 -20.43 -71.52 -32.94
N ALA A 2 -19.62 -70.47 -32.93
CA ALA A 2 -19.69 -69.13 -32.38
C ALA A 2 -18.83 -68.21 -33.28
N VAL A 3 -19.26 -66.96 -33.44
CA VAL A 3 -18.59 -65.90 -34.20
C VAL A 3 -17.49 -65.30 -33.31
N ILE A 4 -16.27 -65.17 -33.83
CA ILE A 4 -15.18 -64.41 -33.19
C ILE A 4 -15.30 -62.96 -33.67
N LEU A 5 -15.85 -62.09 -32.82
CA LEU A 5 -15.86 -60.63 -33.01
C LEU A 5 -14.60 -60.02 -32.41
N GLY A 6 -13.83 -59.31 -33.25
CA GLY A 6 -12.69 -58.51 -32.84
C GLY A 6 -13.09 -57.31 -31.98
N ARG A 7 -12.41 -57.11 -30.85
CA ARG A 7 -12.52 -55.91 -30.03
C ARG A 7 -11.57 -54.83 -30.54
N LEU A 8 -12.14 -53.76 -31.09
CA LEU A 8 -11.49 -52.47 -31.27
C LEU A 8 -11.13 -51.88 -29.89
N ARG A 9 -9.83 -51.66 -29.65
CA ARG A 9 -9.35 -50.85 -28.52
C ARG A 9 -9.38 -49.38 -28.94
N ASN A 10 -10.39 -48.65 -28.49
CA ASN A 10 -10.40 -47.20 -28.54
C ASN A 10 -9.42 -46.65 -27.49
N CYS A 11 -8.23 -46.25 -27.93
CA CYS A 11 -7.30 -45.47 -27.14
C CYS A 11 -7.80 -44.02 -27.09
N TRP A 12 -8.51 -43.66 -26.02
CA TRP A 12 -8.82 -42.27 -25.72
C TRP A 12 -7.57 -41.60 -25.16
N CYS A 13 -6.80 -40.97 -26.05
CA CYS A 13 -5.72 -40.07 -25.67
C CYS A 13 -6.36 -38.79 -25.12
N PHE A 14 -6.52 -38.70 -23.81
CA PHE A 14 -6.82 -37.43 -23.13
C PHE A 14 -5.65 -36.48 -23.38
N ARG A 15 -5.79 -35.61 -24.38
CA ARG A 15 -4.94 -34.43 -24.49
C ARG A 15 -5.25 -33.57 -23.26
N SER A 16 -4.29 -33.51 -22.34
CA SER A 16 -4.23 -32.48 -21.30
C SER A 16 -4.38 -31.13 -22.00
N ILE A 17 -5.54 -30.50 -21.80
CA ILE A 17 -5.74 -29.10 -22.13
C ILE A 17 -4.89 -28.36 -21.10
N ARG A 18 -3.72 -27.87 -21.52
CA ARG A 18 -2.98 -26.89 -20.72
C ARG A 18 -3.94 -25.72 -20.52
N LYS A 19 -4.40 -25.49 -19.29
CA LYS A 19 -4.99 -24.19 -18.93
C LYS A 19 -4.00 -23.14 -19.44
N LYS A 20 -4.46 -22.17 -20.22
CA LYS A 20 -3.67 -20.94 -20.41
C LYS A 20 -3.37 -20.46 -18.99
N GLU A 21 -2.09 -20.32 -18.65
CA GLU A 21 -1.71 -19.59 -17.45
C GLU A 21 -2.29 -18.19 -17.63
N GLU A 22 -3.37 -17.90 -16.92
CA GLU A 22 -3.90 -16.55 -16.82
C GLU A 22 -2.85 -15.76 -16.05
N ILE A 23 -2.18 -14.84 -16.75
CA ILE A 23 -1.21 -13.95 -16.13
C ILE A 23 -2.03 -13.01 -15.24
N GLN A 24 -2.03 -13.25 -13.94
CA GLN A 24 -2.72 -12.34 -13.04
C GLN A 24 -1.89 -11.05 -12.87
N LEU A 25 -2.62 -9.96 -12.76
CA LEU A 25 -2.23 -8.61 -13.08
C LEU A 25 -1.91 -7.86 -11.80
N ILE A 26 -0.85 -7.06 -11.84
CA ILE A 26 -0.52 -6.19 -10.72
C ILE A 26 -0.52 -4.76 -11.23
N TYR A 27 -1.40 -3.95 -10.65
CA TYR A 27 -1.44 -2.51 -10.83
C TYR A 27 -1.01 -1.80 -9.54
N ILE A 28 -0.55 -0.58 -9.68
CA ILE A 28 -0.14 0.26 -8.54
C ILE A 28 -0.52 1.72 -8.79
N THR A 29 -0.84 2.43 -7.72
CA THR A 29 -1.22 3.85 -7.70
C THR A 29 -0.75 4.51 -6.40
N GLY A 30 -0.93 5.83 -6.32
CA GLY A 30 -0.56 6.64 -5.17
C GLY A 30 -1.74 7.02 -4.29
N ASP A 31 -1.54 8.11 -3.56
CA ASP A 31 -2.35 8.59 -2.45
C ASP A 31 -3.81 8.79 -2.85
N CYS A 32 -4.71 8.08 -2.16
CA CYS A 32 -6.15 8.14 -2.43
C CYS A 32 -6.84 9.23 -1.62
N HIS A 33 -6.37 9.52 -0.40
CA HIS A 33 -6.99 10.49 0.51
C HIS A 33 -8.51 10.30 0.62
N GLY A 34 -8.97 9.05 0.73
CA GLY A 34 -10.39 8.72 0.82
C GLY A 34 -11.20 8.92 -0.47
N ASP A 35 -10.57 9.38 -1.56
CA ASP A 35 -11.20 9.50 -2.87
C ASP A 35 -10.85 8.32 -3.78
N TYR A 36 -11.78 7.36 -3.80
CA TYR A 36 -11.59 6.11 -4.53
C TYR A 36 -12.19 6.14 -5.95
N ARG A 37 -12.64 7.31 -6.44
CA ARG A 37 -13.28 7.45 -7.77
C ARG A 37 -12.41 6.93 -8.91
N ARG A 38 -11.08 6.97 -8.76
CA ARG A 38 -10.10 6.42 -9.72
C ARG A 38 -10.29 4.92 -9.99
N PHE A 39 -10.88 4.18 -9.05
CA PHE A 39 -11.22 2.76 -9.24
C PHE A 39 -12.60 2.56 -9.87
N SER A 40 -13.25 3.61 -10.39
CA SER A 40 -14.44 3.47 -11.21
C SER A 40 -14.08 2.83 -12.56
N THR A 41 -15.04 2.16 -13.20
CA THR A 41 -14.82 1.53 -14.51
C THR A 41 -14.68 2.53 -15.65
N GLU A 42 -14.99 3.80 -15.41
CA GLU A 42 -14.75 4.92 -16.33
C GLU A 42 -13.27 5.32 -16.34
N ILE A 43 -12.66 5.44 -15.16
CA ILE A 43 -11.26 5.85 -15.01
C ILE A 43 -10.30 4.65 -15.15
N PHE A 44 -10.68 3.49 -14.61
CA PHE A 44 -9.89 2.26 -14.65
C PHE A 44 -10.66 1.13 -15.35
N PRO A 45 -10.86 1.20 -16.69
CA PRO A 45 -11.62 0.21 -17.44
C PRO A 45 -10.98 -1.18 -17.50
N GLU A 46 -9.67 -1.30 -17.31
CA GLU A 46 -8.91 -2.56 -17.27
C GLU A 46 -9.44 -3.51 -16.21
N GLN A 47 -9.99 -2.98 -15.11
CA GLN A 47 -10.60 -3.78 -14.03
C GLN A 47 -11.72 -4.71 -14.51
N LYS A 48 -12.35 -4.43 -15.66
CA LYS A 48 -13.39 -5.30 -16.24
C LYS A 48 -12.89 -6.70 -16.60
N LYS A 49 -11.57 -6.88 -16.71
CA LYS A 49 -10.93 -8.16 -17.00
C LYS A 49 -10.28 -8.77 -15.75
N MET A 50 -10.35 -8.08 -14.61
CA MET A 50 -9.70 -8.50 -13.39
C MET A 50 -10.58 -9.45 -12.57
N THR A 51 -9.94 -10.22 -11.70
CA THR A 51 -10.54 -11.11 -10.70
C THR A 51 -9.87 -10.91 -9.34
N ARG A 52 -10.33 -11.61 -8.29
CA ARG A 52 -9.83 -11.46 -6.91
C ARG A 52 -8.37 -11.87 -6.76
N GLU A 53 -7.89 -12.60 -7.75
CA GLU A 53 -6.52 -13.07 -7.91
C GLU A 53 -5.60 -11.98 -8.50
N ASP A 54 -6.15 -10.88 -9.02
CA ASP A 54 -5.40 -9.71 -9.47
C ASP A 54 -5.30 -8.65 -8.37
N PHE A 55 -4.22 -7.86 -8.41
CA PHE A 55 -3.87 -6.90 -7.36
C PHE A 55 -3.83 -5.46 -7.86
N VAL A 56 -4.36 -4.55 -7.05
CA VAL A 56 -4.12 -3.10 -7.16
C VAL A 56 -3.47 -2.65 -5.86
N ILE A 57 -2.33 -1.98 -5.92
CA ILE A 57 -1.57 -1.55 -4.74
C ILE A 57 -1.63 -0.02 -4.60
N VAL A 58 -1.85 0.49 -3.39
CA VAL A 58 -1.85 1.93 -3.07
C VAL A 58 -0.63 2.27 -2.21
N CYS A 59 0.17 3.26 -2.65
CA CYS A 59 1.42 3.68 -2.01
C CYS A 59 1.22 4.65 -0.82
N GLY A 60 0.30 4.35 0.09
CA GLY A 60 0.02 5.19 1.27
C GLY A 60 -1.14 6.15 1.10
N ASP A 61 -1.44 6.86 2.19
CA ASP A 61 -2.56 7.79 2.32
C ASP A 61 -3.84 7.23 1.69
N PHE A 62 -4.21 6.05 2.14
CA PHE A 62 -5.32 5.29 1.59
C PHE A 62 -6.66 6.00 1.86
N GLY A 63 -6.79 6.59 3.05
CA GLY A 63 -8.02 7.24 3.50
C GLY A 63 -8.78 6.48 4.58
N TYR A 64 -8.11 5.64 5.37
CA TYR A 64 -8.72 4.92 6.50
C TYR A 64 -8.80 5.83 7.74
N TRP A 65 -9.77 6.74 7.77
CA TRP A 65 -9.81 7.84 8.75
C TRP A 65 -10.77 7.64 9.91
N ASP A 66 -11.98 7.16 9.64
CA ASP A 66 -13.03 7.08 10.64
C ASP A 66 -14.11 6.04 10.32
N ARG A 67 -15.11 5.99 11.20
CA ARG A 67 -16.31 5.13 11.10
C ARG A 67 -17.54 5.94 10.67
N SER A 68 -17.35 7.05 9.95
CA SER A 68 -18.45 7.83 9.41
C SER A 68 -19.23 7.02 8.36
N PRO A 69 -20.52 7.34 8.13
CA PRO A 69 -21.30 6.70 7.07
C PRO A 69 -20.68 6.83 5.68
N GLU A 70 -19.95 7.92 5.42
CA GLU A 70 -19.23 8.14 4.15
C GLU A 70 -18.09 7.13 3.98
N GLN A 71 -17.24 6.97 5.00
CA GLN A 71 -16.16 5.99 4.98
C GLN A 71 -16.68 4.55 4.93
N GLU A 72 -17.79 4.24 5.61
CA GLU A 72 -18.47 2.95 5.48
C GLU A 72 -18.98 2.67 4.06
N TRP A 73 -19.54 3.70 3.41
CA TRP A 73 -20.02 3.57 2.04
C TRP A 73 -18.87 3.26 1.08
N TRP A 74 -17.75 3.99 1.21
CA TRP A 74 -16.56 3.74 0.40
C TRP A 74 -15.97 2.35 0.62
N ARG A 75 -15.87 1.89 1.88
CA ARG A 75 -15.40 0.51 2.16
C ARG A 75 -16.28 -0.55 1.50
N LYS A 76 -17.61 -0.38 1.51
CA LYS A 76 -18.53 -1.29 0.80
C LYS A 76 -18.33 -1.23 -0.71
N TRP A 77 -18.16 -0.04 -1.27
CA TRP A 77 -17.93 0.13 -2.70
C TRP A 77 -16.58 -0.46 -3.17
N LEU A 78 -15.53 -0.35 -2.36
CA LEU A 78 -14.25 -1.01 -2.58
C LEU A 78 -14.35 -2.53 -2.44
N ALA A 79 -15.21 -3.01 -1.52
CA ALA A 79 -15.45 -4.43 -1.35
C ALA A 79 -16.08 -5.08 -2.59
N GLU A 80 -16.83 -4.32 -3.39
CA GLU A 80 -17.47 -4.79 -4.63
C GLU A 80 -16.52 -4.83 -5.84
N LYS A 81 -15.28 -4.34 -5.72
CA LYS A 81 -14.32 -4.35 -6.82
C LYS A 81 -14.02 -5.76 -7.28
N PRO A 82 -13.70 -6.01 -8.57
CA PRO A 82 -13.40 -7.36 -9.02
C PRO A 82 -12.03 -7.86 -8.56
N PHE A 83 -11.14 -6.96 -8.11
CA PHE A 83 -9.75 -7.23 -7.73
C PHE A 83 -9.52 -7.17 -6.21
N THR A 84 -8.34 -7.61 -5.78
CA THR A 84 -7.84 -7.42 -4.42
C THR A 84 -7.05 -6.12 -4.33
N LEU A 85 -7.46 -5.23 -3.43
CA LEU A 85 -6.85 -3.93 -3.18
C LEU A 85 -5.91 -4.05 -1.99
N LEU A 86 -4.63 -3.79 -2.24
CA LEU A 86 -3.56 -3.78 -1.26
C LEU A 86 -3.14 -2.35 -0.99
N TRP A 87 -2.70 -2.04 0.22
CA TRP A 87 -2.22 -0.70 0.54
C TRP A 87 -1.21 -0.74 1.68
N VAL A 88 -0.25 0.19 1.67
CA VAL A 88 0.59 0.49 2.84
C VAL A 88 0.02 1.72 3.54
N ASP A 89 0.22 1.87 4.85
CA ASP A 89 -0.15 3.08 5.57
C ASP A 89 0.74 4.29 5.20
N GLY A 90 0.22 5.50 5.33
CA GLY A 90 0.92 6.77 5.16
C GLY A 90 0.87 7.64 6.42
N ASN A 91 0.93 8.96 6.28
CA ASN A 91 0.81 9.87 7.44
C ASN A 91 -0.62 10.42 7.62
N HIS A 92 -1.59 9.90 6.87
CA HIS A 92 -3.00 10.29 6.95
C HIS A 92 -3.90 9.07 7.20
N GLU A 93 -3.53 8.22 8.16
CA GLU A 93 -4.31 7.06 8.60
C GLU A 93 -4.71 7.21 10.05
N ASN A 94 -5.81 6.57 10.44
CA ASN A 94 -6.19 6.45 11.84
C ASN A 94 -5.48 5.25 12.48
N TYR A 95 -4.39 5.53 13.19
CA TYR A 95 -3.55 4.51 13.81
C TYR A 95 -4.21 3.81 15.01
N ASP A 96 -5.13 4.49 15.71
CA ASP A 96 -5.92 3.83 16.77
C ASP A 96 -6.83 2.76 16.17
N MET A 97 -7.50 3.06 15.05
CA MET A 97 -8.34 2.08 14.35
C MET A 97 -7.51 0.95 13.74
N LEU A 98 -6.32 1.24 13.20
CA LEU A 98 -5.41 0.20 12.71
C LEU A 98 -4.95 -0.74 13.83
N ALA A 99 -4.67 -0.21 15.02
CA ALA A 99 -4.25 -1.01 16.18
C ALA A 99 -5.33 -1.98 16.68
N GLU A 100 -6.61 -1.72 16.38
CA GLU A 100 -7.72 -2.61 16.73
C GLU A 100 -7.88 -3.82 15.78
N LEU A 101 -7.29 -3.76 14.57
CA LEU A 101 -7.49 -4.80 13.57
C LEU A 101 -6.67 -6.07 13.88
N PRO A 102 -7.27 -7.26 13.74
CA PRO A 102 -6.54 -8.51 13.90
C PRO A 102 -5.46 -8.64 12.84
N VAL A 103 -4.34 -9.23 13.23
CA VAL A 103 -3.21 -9.53 12.34
C VAL A 103 -3.34 -10.96 11.84
N GLU A 104 -3.22 -11.14 10.53
CA GLU A 104 -3.27 -12.43 9.84
C GLU A 104 -2.04 -12.62 8.95
N GLU A 105 -1.74 -13.87 8.59
CA GLU A 105 -0.66 -14.21 7.65
C GLU A 105 -1.23 -14.39 6.24
N TRP A 106 -0.67 -13.70 5.27
CA TRP A 106 -1.11 -13.71 3.88
C TRP A 106 0.08 -13.54 2.93
N HIS A 107 0.22 -14.46 1.97
CA HIS A 107 1.30 -14.42 0.96
C HIS A 107 2.71 -14.24 1.53
N GLY A 108 2.97 -14.84 2.70
CA GLY A 108 4.30 -14.84 3.34
C GLY A 108 4.59 -13.66 4.27
N GLY A 109 3.63 -12.75 4.46
CA GLY A 109 3.75 -11.64 5.41
C GLY A 109 2.47 -11.36 6.19
N LYS A 110 2.59 -10.52 7.21
CA LYS A 110 1.46 -10.11 8.04
C LYS A 110 0.59 -9.06 7.36
N VAL A 111 -0.72 -9.15 7.53
CA VAL A 111 -1.71 -8.21 6.97
C VAL A 111 -2.82 -7.91 7.97
N GLN A 112 -3.59 -6.86 7.69
CA GLN A 112 -4.85 -6.55 8.36
C GLN A 112 -5.95 -6.32 7.33
N TYR A 113 -7.15 -6.86 7.56
CA TYR A 113 -8.29 -6.73 6.66
C TYR A 113 -9.21 -5.59 7.08
N ILE A 114 -9.53 -4.69 6.16
CA ILE A 114 -10.59 -3.68 6.33
C ILE A 114 -11.83 -3.95 5.45
N GLY A 115 -11.77 -5.03 4.68
CA GLY A 115 -12.81 -5.61 3.84
C GLY A 115 -12.32 -6.95 3.28
N GLU A 116 -13.20 -7.76 2.69
CA GLU A 116 -12.87 -9.11 2.19
C GLU A 116 -11.68 -9.13 1.22
N ASN A 117 -11.54 -8.08 0.42
CA ASN A 117 -10.53 -7.89 -0.61
C ASN A 117 -9.74 -6.58 -0.44
N VAL A 118 -9.82 -5.95 0.72
CA VAL A 118 -9.14 -4.67 0.99
C VAL A 118 -8.19 -4.89 2.16
N ILE A 119 -6.91 -4.95 1.85
CA ILE A 119 -5.89 -5.54 2.70
C ILE A 119 -4.77 -4.51 2.95
N HIS A 120 -4.56 -4.19 4.23
CA HIS A 120 -3.42 -3.42 4.70
C HIS A 120 -2.19 -4.33 4.77
N LEU A 121 -1.14 -3.96 4.04
CA LEU A 121 0.17 -4.61 4.07
C LEU A 121 0.98 -4.02 5.23
N MET A 122 1.23 -4.84 6.25
CA MET A 122 1.95 -4.37 7.43
C MET A 122 3.41 -4.00 7.11
N ARG A 123 3.92 -3.01 7.84
CA ARG A 123 5.29 -2.52 7.70
C ARG A 123 6.32 -3.64 7.89
N GLY A 124 7.35 -3.64 7.05
CA GLY A 124 8.51 -4.52 7.17
C GLY A 124 8.29 -5.93 6.63
N GLN A 125 7.17 -6.20 5.97
CA GLN A 125 6.86 -7.52 5.43
C GLN A 125 7.33 -7.66 3.97
N VAL A 126 7.62 -8.90 3.56
CA VAL A 126 7.90 -9.27 2.17
C VAL A 126 6.82 -10.24 1.72
N TYR A 127 6.13 -9.91 0.63
CA TYR A 127 5.03 -10.70 0.08
C TYR A 127 5.44 -11.39 -1.21
N GLU A 128 4.91 -12.60 -1.44
CA GLU A 128 5.05 -13.31 -2.71
C GLU A 128 3.75 -13.19 -3.53
N LEU A 129 3.78 -12.32 -4.54
CA LEU A 129 2.65 -12.05 -5.43
C LEU A 129 3.10 -12.39 -6.87
N GLU A 130 2.50 -13.41 -7.48
CA GLU A 130 2.80 -13.78 -8.88
C GLU A 130 4.25 -14.11 -9.19
N GLY A 131 4.89 -14.80 -8.25
CA GLY A 131 6.32 -15.11 -8.31
C GLY A 131 7.21 -13.86 -8.26
N CYS A 132 6.66 -12.70 -7.86
CA CYS A 132 7.40 -11.51 -7.48
C CYS A 132 7.46 -11.40 -5.98
N ARG A 133 8.61 -10.96 -5.48
CA ARG A 133 8.76 -10.53 -4.09
C ARG A 133 8.56 -9.04 -3.98
N LEU A 134 7.64 -8.62 -3.10
CA LEU A 134 7.33 -7.23 -2.84
C LEU A 134 7.62 -6.91 -1.38
N PHE A 135 8.50 -5.95 -1.13
CA PHE A 135 8.72 -5.41 0.21
C PHE A 135 7.79 -4.21 0.45
N ALA A 136 7.06 -4.21 1.56
CA ALA A 136 6.13 -3.15 1.92
C ALA A 136 6.56 -2.41 3.19
N PHE A 137 6.52 -1.07 3.15
CA PHE A 137 6.82 -0.26 4.34
C PHE A 137 6.08 1.09 4.32
N GLY A 138 5.05 1.20 5.15
CA GLY A 138 4.27 2.43 5.33
C GLY A 138 4.92 3.47 6.24
N GLY A 139 4.18 4.53 6.49
CA GLY A 139 4.53 5.65 7.35
C GLY A 139 5.16 6.82 6.60
N ALA A 140 5.01 8.01 7.18
CA ALA A 140 5.71 9.23 6.80
C ALA A 140 5.63 10.25 7.93
N ARG A 141 6.51 11.24 7.90
CA ARG A 141 6.40 12.40 8.78
C ARG A 141 5.32 13.34 8.25
N SER A 142 4.41 13.79 9.11
CA SER A 142 3.48 14.87 8.77
C SER A 142 4.19 16.20 8.51
N HIS A 143 3.85 16.85 7.40
CA HIS A 143 4.39 18.16 6.99
C HIS A 143 3.42 19.32 7.27
N ASP A 144 2.14 19.03 7.46
CA ASP A 144 1.03 19.95 7.74
C ASP A 144 0.81 20.20 9.24
N ILE A 145 1.90 20.18 10.02
CA ILE A 145 1.93 20.42 11.47
C ILE A 145 2.75 21.67 11.84
N HIS A 146 2.99 22.57 10.90
CA HIS A 146 3.81 23.77 11.11
C HIS A 146 3.32 24.61 12.31
N ASP A 147 2.00 24.73 12.47
CA ASP A 147 1.38 25.51 13.53
C ASP A 147 1.06 24.66 14.78
N GLY A 148 1.59 23.43 14.82
CA GLY A 148 1.63 22.57 15.99
C GLY A 148 0.65 21.40 15.97
N ILE A 149 0.77 20.58 17.02
CA ILE A 149 -0.15 19.49 17.34
C ILE A 149 -0.88 19.89 18.61
N LEU A 150 -2.21 19.82 18.58
CA LEU A 150 -3.06 20.07 19.74
C LEU A 150 -3.36 18.77 20.46
N ASP A 151 -3.38 18.81 21.79
CA ASP A 151 -3.83 17.72 22.62
C ASP A 151 -5.29 17.96 23.05
N PRO A 152 -6.25 17.07 22.71
CA PRO A 152 -7.64 17.18 23.16
C PRO A 152 -7.83 17.30 24.68
N ASP A 153 -6.87 16.78 25.47
CA ASP A 153 -6.94 16.78 26.93
C ASP A 153 -6.44 18.09 27.57
N GLU A 154 -5.88 19.02 26.78
CA GLU A 154 -5.45 20.33 27.28
C GLU A 154 -6.65 21.21 27.67
N PRO A 155 -6.60 21.90 28.84
CA PRO A 155 -7.72 22.72 29.33
C PRO A 155 -8.19 23.83 28.37
N ASP A 156 -7.28 24.34 27.54
CA ASP A 156 -7.55 25.41 26.57
C ASP A 156 -7.75 24.91 25.12
N PHE A 157 -7.88 23.59 24.92
CA PHE A 157 -8.00 22.95 23.60
C PHE A 157 -9.04 23.63 22.68
N LYS A 158 -10.26 23.83 23.17
CA LYS A 158 -11.35 24.41 22.36
C LYS A 158 -11.04 25.82 21.87
N GLU A 159 -10.42 26.63 22.73
CA GLU A 159 -10.07 28.02 22.42
C GLU A 159 -8.95 28.07 21.40
N ARG A 160 -7.89 27.26 21.60
CA ARG A 160 -6.77 27.12 20.66
C ARG A 160 -7.21 26.56 19.31
N TYR A 161 -8.03 25.51 19.30
CA TYR A 161 -8.58 24.92 18.10
C TYR A 161 -9.36 25.95 17.27
N GLN A 162 -10.26 26.71 17.89
CA GLN A 162 -11.01 27.76 17.21
C GLN A 162 -10.14 28.92 16.74
N ALA A 163 -9.08 29.28 17.48
CA ALA A 163 -8.15 30.31 17.07
C ALA A 163 -7.35 29.88 15.83
N LEU A 164 -6.77 28.68 15.83
CA LEU A 164 -5.99 28.14 14.72
C LEU A 164 -6.87 27.90 13.47
N ARG A 165 -8.09 27.36 13.64
CA ARG A 165 -9.07 27.25 12.55
C ARG A 165 -9.37 28.59 11.90
N ARG A 166 -9.60 29.65 12.69
CA ARG A 166 -9.87 31.01 12.18
C ARG A 166 -8.66 31.63 11.50
N ALA A 167 -7.46 31.28 11.92
CA ALA A 167 -6.21 31.75 11.33
C ALA A 167 -5.85 31.02 10.02
N GLY A 168 -6.55 29.93 9.67
CA GLY A 168 -6.17 29.09 8.53
C GLY A 168 -4.86 28.32 8.77
N ALA A 169 -4.52 28.09 10.03
CA ALA A 169 -3.28 27.45 10.45
C ALA A 169 -3.24 25.97 10.05
N TRP A 170 -2.03 25.45 9.80
CA TRP A 170 -1.73 24.05 9.52
C TRP A 170 -1.37 23.36 10.82
N PHE A 171 -2.39 22.82 11.48
CA PHE A 171 -2.26 22.11 12.74
C PHE A 171 -3.03 20.79 12.67
N ARG A 172 -2.62 19.84 13.50
CA ARG A 172 -3.35 18.58 13.69
C ARG A 172 -3.69 18.35 15.16
N VAL A 173 -4.54 17.38 15.41
CA VAL A 173 -5.03 17.04 16.75
C VAL A 173 -4.61 15.62 17.08
N ASN A 174 -3.93 15.44 18.21
CA ASN A 174 -3.46 14.15 18.71
C ASN A 174 -4.63 13.16 18.85
N HIS A 175 -4.46 11.93 18.36
CA HIS A 175 -5.49 10.87 18.33
C HIS A 175 -6.79 11.23 17.59
N VAL A 176 -6.77 12.24 16.71
CA VAL A 176 -7.93 12.65 15.89
C VAL A 176 -7.54 12.87 14.44
N SER A 177 -6.44 13.57 14.19
CA SER A 177 -5.92 13.81 12.84
C SER A 177 -4.40 13.67 12.77
N TRP A 178 -3.74 13.35 13.88
CA TRP A 178 -2.32 13.05 13.97
C TRP A 178 -2.06 11.96 15.00
N TRP A 179 -1.12 11.08 14.68
CA TRP A 179 -0.63 10.04 15.57
C TRP A 179 0.89 9.99 15.53
N LYS A 180 1.52 9.72 16.68
CA LYS A 180 2.97 9.50 16.72
C LYS A 180 3.37 8.26 15.90
N GLU A 181 2.45 7.31 15.75
CA GLU A 181 2.58 6.06 14.99
C GLU A 181 2.67 6.25 13.47
N GLU A 182 2.39 7.47 12.95
CA GLU A 182 2.75 7.86 11.58
C GLU A 182 4.25 7.64 11.31
N MET A 183 5.08 7.81 12.35
CA MET A 183 6.48 7.45 12.33
C MET A 183 6.67 6.02 12.85
N PRO A 184 7.32 5.14 12.07
CA PRO A 184 7.59 3.77 12.51
C PRO A 184 8.54 3.73 13.70
N ASN A 185 8.32 2.74 14.56
CA ASN A 185 9.14 2.50 15.74
C ASN A 185 10.33 1.56 15.43
N ALA A 186 11.22 1.38 16.42
CA ALA A 186 12.42 0.57 16.26
C ALA A 186 12.14 -0.92 15.98
N GLU A 187 11.05 -1.47 16.50
CA GLU A 187 10.65 -2.87 16.26
C GLU A 187 10.19 -3.05 14.82
N GLU A 188 9.45 -2.09 14.25
CA GLU A 188 9.01 -2.11 12.86
C GLU A 188 10.19 -2.01 11.88
N PHE A 189 11.17 -1.14 12.17
CA PHE A 189 12.42 -1.09 11.38
C PHE A 189 13.17 -2.43 11.43
N GLU A 190 13.25 -3.04 12.61
CA GLU A 190 13.97 -4.30 12.79
C GLU A 190 13.25 -5.50 12.16
N GLU A 191 11.93 -5.52 12.19
CA GLU A 191 11.11 -6.50 11.45
C GLU A 191 11.42 -6.44 9.95
N GLY A 192 11.48 -5.22 9.39
CA GLY A 192 11.83 -5.01 7.99
C GLY A 192 13.24 -5.50 7.64
N ARG A 193 14.24 -5.21 8.47
CA ARG A 193 15.61 -5.74 8.29
C ARG A 193 15.62 -7.27 8.31
N LYS A 194 14.98 -7.90 9.28
CA LYS A 194 14.93 -9.37 9.41
C LYS A 194 14.26 -10.03 8.21
N ASN A 195 13.17 -9.48 7.71
CA ASN A 195 12.47 -10.05 6.57
C ASN A 195 13.27 -9.84 5.26
N LEU A 196 13.93 -8.70 5.11
CA LEU A 196 14.87 -8.50 3.98
C LEU A 196 16.08 -9.44 4.07
N GLU A 197 16.65 -9.66 5.26
CA GLU A 197 17.72 -10.65 5.47
C GLU A 197 17.28 -12.05 5.07
N ARG A 198 16.09 -12.49 5.48
CA ARG A 198 15.50 -13.78 5.07
C ARG A 198 15.30 -13.87 3.55
N ALA A 199 14.94 -12.76 2.91
CA ALA A 199 14.84 -12.66 1.45
C ALA A 199 16.20 -12.52 0.74
N GLY A 200 17.31 -12.50 1.49
CA GLY A 200 18.67 -12.32 0.95
C GLY A 200 18.92 -10.92 0.42
N TRP A 201 18.24 -9.91 0.98
CA TRP A 201 18.26 -8.52 0.52
C TRP A 201 17.92 -8.38 -0.97
N GLN A 202 17.03 -9.23 -1.49
CA GLN A 202 16.61 -9.20 -2.88
C GLN A 202 15.09 -9.32 -2.98
N VAL A 203 14.47 -8.32 -3.61
CA VAL A 203 13.04 -8.29 -3.93
C VAL A 203 12.86 -7.74 -5.34
N ASP A 204 11.69 -7.91 -5.94
CA ASP A 204 11.41 -7.35 -7.26
C ASP A 204 10.96 -5.90 -7.15
N PHE A 205 10.05 -5.65 -6.20
CA PHE A 205 9.42 -4.36 -5.97
C PHE A 205 9.55 -3.92 -4.52
N ILE A 206 9.75 -2.63 -4.33
CA ILE A 206 9.61 -1.96 -3.03
C ILE A 206 8.40 -1.02 -3.13
N VAL A 207 7.49 -1.10 -2.17
CA VAL A 207 6.33 -0.21 -2.07
C VAL A 207 6.32 0.45 -0.71
N THR A 208 6.36 1.78 -0.71
CA THR A 208 6.35 2.57 0.51
C THR A 208 5.46 3.78 0.36
N HIS A 209 5.19 4.49 1.45
CA HIS A 209 4.57 5.81 1.34
C HIS A 209 5.62 6.91 1.19
N CYS A 210 6.57 7.00 2.12
CA CYS A 210 7.74 7.88 2.00
C CYS A 210 8.86 7.26 1.12
N THR A 211 10.00 7.94 0.96
CA THR A 211 11.13 7.47 0.15
C THR A 211 12.46 7.69 0.86
N ALA A 212 13.53 7.08 0.32
CA ALA A 212 14.89 7.21 0.85
C ALA A 212 15.39 8.66 0.83
N SER A 213 16.23 9.05 1.79
CA SER A 213 16.75 10.43 1.94
C SER A 213 17.36 10.99 0.64
N SER A 214 18.11 10.17 -0.12
CA SER A 214 18.68 10.60 -1.41
C SER A 214 17.62 10.85 -2.49
N THR A 215 16.59 10.01 -2.56
CA THR A 215 15.47 10.16 -3.49
C THR A 215 14.57 11.34 -3.08
N GLN A 216 14.35 11.54 -1.78
CA GLN A 216 13.58 12.67 -1.25
C GLN A 216 14.22 14.00 -1.66
N ALA A 217 15.55 14.12 -1.59
CA ALA A 217 16.25 15.33 -2.02
C ALA A 217 16.03 15.66 -3.51
N LEU A 218 15.86 14.65 -4.36
CA LEU A 218 15.54 14.81 -5.78
C LEU A 218 14.03 15.07 -6.01
N ALA A 219 13.18 14.50 -5.18
CA ALA A 219 11.72 14.58 -5.26
C ALA A 219 11.18 15.94 -4.76
N GLY A 220 11.61 16.37 -3.59
CA GLY A 220 11.02 17.49 -2.87
C GLY A 220 11.87 18.76 -2.84
N GLY A 221 13.12 18.70 -3.28
CA GLY A 221 14.08 19.80 -3.12
C GLY A 221 14.32 20.14 -1.64
N LEU A 222 14.51 21.44 -1.33
CA LEU A 222 14.82 21.93 0.02
C LEU A 222 13.65 21.95 1.01
N LEU A 223 12.44 21.57 0.57
CA LEU A 223 11.22 21.62 1.39
C LEU A 223 11.09 20.44 2.36
N TYR A 224 11.80 19.35 2.09
CA TYR A 224 11.74 18.13 2.88
C TYR A 224 13.09 17.90 3.56
N HIS A 225 13.04 17.42 4.79
CA HIS A 225 14.21 17.14 5.60
C HIS A 225 14.27 15.66 5.94
N PRO A 226 15.45 15.03 5.85
CA PRO A 226 15.63 13.67 6.32
C PRO A 226 15.23 13.51 7.79
N ASP A 227 14.66 12.36 8.08
CA ASP A 227 14.31 11.85 9.39
C ASP A 227 14.68 10.36 9.51
N ALA A 228 14.39 9.77 10.67
CA ALA A 228 14.71 8.40 10.98
C ALA A 228 14.11 7.38 9.99
N LEU A 229 12.92 7.65 9.43
CA LEU A 229 12.29 6.79 8.44
C LEU A 229 13.02 6.91 7.10
N THR A 230 13.28 8.13 6.62
CA THR A 230 13.99 8.31 5.34
C THR A 230 15.41 7.74 5.38
N ASP A 231 16.08 7.80 6.54
CA ASP A 231 17.41 7.22 6.75
C ASP A 231 17.36 5.69 6.77
N TYR A 232 16.32 5.10 7.37
CA TYR A 232 16.06 3.67 7.29
C TYR A 232 15.77 3.21 5.84
N LEU A 233 14.98 3.97 5.08
CA LEU A 233 14.72 3.67 3.68
C LEU A 233 15.98 3.84 2.81
N GLU A 234 16.87 4.77 3.17
CA GLU A 234 18.18 4.90 2.54
C GLU A 234 19.09 3.68 2.82
N GLU A 235 19.04 3.11 4.04
CA GLU A 235 19.71 1.83 4.33
C GLU A 235 19.21 0.71 3.41
N ILE A 236 17.89 0.60 3.25
CA ILE A 236 17.28 -0.40 2.35
C ILE A 236 17.73 -0.18 0.91
N ARG A 237 17.71 1.06 0.44
CA ARG A 237 18.17 1.43 -0.90
C ARG A 237 19.60 0.98 -1.18
N GLN A 238 20.48 1.11 -0.18
CA GLN A 238 21.91 0.78 -0.31
C GLN A 238 22.18 -0.73 -0.26
N LYS A 239 21.40 -1.49 0.52
CA LYS A 239 21.63 -2.92 0.74
C LYS A 239 20.81 -3.82 -0.20
N CYS A 240 19.58 -3.41 -0.52
CA CYS A 240 18.63 -4.25 -1.22
C CYS A 240 18.80 -4.18 -2.74
N GLN A 241 18.74 -5.34 -3.39
CA GLN A 241 18.61 -5.44 -4.84
C GLN A 241 17.13 -5.47 -5.21
N TYR A 242 16.71 -4.51 -6.05
CA TYR A 242 15.34 -4.37 -6.52
C TYR A 242 15.26 -3.80 -7.93
N GLN A 243 14.15 -4.05 -8.62
CA GLN A 243 13.92 -3.59 -9.99
C GLN A 243 13.26 -2.21 -10.03
N ARG A 244 12.24 -2.01 -9.21
CA ARG A 244 11.48 -0.75 -9.09
C ARG A 244 11.11 -0.48 -7.63
N TRP A 245 11.05 0.81 -7.30
CA TRP A 245 10.53 1.32 -6.04
C TRP A 245 9.38 2.28 -6.34
N PHE A 246 8.21 2.03 -5.76
CA PHE A 246 7.02 2.86 -5.88
C PHE A 246 6.71 3.55 -4.55
N PHE A 247 6.44 4.85 -4.59
CA PHE A 247 6.13 5.63 -3.40
C PHE A 247 5.15 6.77 -3.68
N GLY A 248 4.45 7.23 -2.63
CA GLY A 248 3.43 8.27 -2.66
C GLY A 248 3.90 9.58 -2.04
N HIS A 249 3.08 10.17 -1.17
CA HIS A 249 3.37 11.26 -0.22
C HIS A 249 3.62 12.65 -0.80
N TYR A 250 4.23 12.73 -1.99
CA TYR A 250 4.70 14.00 -2.58
C TYR A 250 3.76 14.56 -3.65
N HIS A 251 2.60 13.92 -3.87
CA HIS A 251 1.50 14.36 -4.73
C HIS A 251 1.90 14.74 -6.18
N ASP A 252 2.73 13.92 -6.82
CA ASP A 252 3.11 14.06 -8.23
C ASP A 252 3.27 12.66 -8.87
N ASP A 253 3.14 12.57 -10.20
CA ASP A 253 3.27 11.33 -10.97
C ASP A 253 4.52 11.41 -11.85
N ARG A 254 5.65 10.92 -11.34
CA ARG A 254 6.93 11.03 -12.08
C ARG A 254 7.99 10.02 -11.68
N ASN A 255 8.85 9.71 -12.66
CA ASN A 255 10.12 9.03 -12.39
C ASN A 255 11.08 10.01 -11.72
N VAL A 256 11.42 9.78 -10.46
CA VAL A 256 12.44 10.58 -9.75
C VAL A 256 13.84 10.07 -10.09
N THR A 257 13.97 8.76 -10.27
CA THR A 257 15.18 8.12 -10.83
C THR A 257 14.78 7.06 -11.85
N GLU A 258 15.74 6.36 -12.43
CA GLU A 258 15.46 5.22 -13.31
C GLU A 258 14.71 4.09 -12.60
N ARG A 259 14.81 3.97 -11.27
CA ARG A 259 14.19 2.88 -10.50
C ARG A 259 13.05 3.34 -9.59
N ASP A 260 13.05 4.61 -9.18
CA ASP A 260 12.09 5.14 -8.22
C ASP A 260 11.01 5.96 -8.91
N LEU A 261 9.77 5.52 -8.78
CA LEU A 261 8.59 6.14 -9.34
C LEU A 261 7.70 6.66 -8.22
N MET A 262 7.46 7.97 -8.26
CA MET A 262 6.48 8.65 -7.44
C MET A 262 5.11 8.54 -8.12
N LEU A 263 4.09 8.16 -7.37
CA LEU A 263 2.72 8.02 -7.84
C LEU A 263 1.79 8.87 -6.97
N TYR A 264 0.82 9.51 -7.62
CA TYR A 264 -0.28 10.19 -6.94
C TYR A 264 -1.62 9.68 -7.48
N GLU A 265 -2.04 10.09 -8.68
CA GLU A 265 -3.34 9.68 -9.25
C GLU A 265 -3.20 8.56 -10.28
N GLN A 266 -2.02 8.42 -10.90
CA GLN A 266 -1.84 7.47 -11.99
C GLN A 266 -1.99 6.02 -11.49
N ILE A 267 -2.70 5.20 -12.28
CA ILE A 267 -2.73 3.75 -12.12
C ILE A 267 -1.87 3.15 -13.23
N ILE A 268 -0.83 2.41 -12.86
CA ILE A 268 0.06 1.76 -13.81
C ILE A 268 0.07 0.26 -13.62
N ARG A 269 0.24 -0.47 -14.72
CA ARG A 269 0.46 -1.92 -14.68
C ARG A 269 1.95 -2.20 -14.49
N ILE A 270 2.29 -3.05 -13.52
CA ILE A 270 3.67 -3.47 -13.23
C ILE A 270 3.90 -4.96 -13.49
N ARG A 271 2.84 -5.75 -13.67
CA ARG A 271 2.88 -7.14 -14.12
C ARG A 271 1.63 -7.53 -14.90
#